data_AF-A0AAD6Z2A2-F1
#
_entry.id   AF-A0AAD6Z2A2-F1
#
_cell.length_a   1.000
_cell.length_b   1.000
_cell.length_c   1.000
_cell.angle_alpha   90.00
_cell.angle_beta   90.00
_cell.angle_gamma   90.00
#
_symmetry.space_group_name_H-M   'P 1'
#
loop_
_entity.id
_entity.type
_entity.pdbx_description
1 polymer ?
#
loop_
_entity_poly.entity_id
_entity_poly.type
_entity_poly.pdbx_seq_one_letter_code
_entity_poly.pdbx_strand_id
1 'polypeptide(L)'
;LQGSGAPFPALLEEVIPRLSKLISFDQIDSPAFRSKALCWATTGSPHVEFDDQHHIVIHFVGPDDLGYDTPLAQLSYMKLGLISFRTCFRVARIPLIYLVDLCSRTYPARDHEGNDTEPFTLQQAIDHWLLVEILAGIGDFR
;
A
#
# COMPACT_ATOMS: atom_id res chain seq x y z
N LEU A 1 8.86 4.96 2.79
CA LEU A 1 8.08 5.61 1.72
C LEU A 1 8.67 7.00 1.48
N GLN A 2 9.44 7.18 0.42
CA GLN A 2 10.05 8.48 0.11
C GLN A 2 8.96 9.47 -0.35
N GLY A 3 9.10 10.74 0.04
CA GLY A 3 8.13 11.81 -0.21
C GLY A 3 8.06 12.32 -1.65
N SER A 4 8.53 11.56 -2.65
CA SER A 4 8.81 12.03 -4.01
C SER A 4 7.59 12.15 -4.93
N GLY A 5 6.41 12.47 -4.37
CA GLY A 5 5.14 12.58 -5.10
C GLY A 5 4.58 11.26 -5.67
N ALA A 6 3.34 11.27 -6.17
CA ALA A 6 2.68 10.06 -6.64
C ALA A 6 3.56 9.36 -7.71
N PRO A 7 4.00 8.10 -7.50
CA PRO A 7 4.98 7.47 -8.39
C PRO A 7 4.47 7.30 -9.83
N PHE A 8 3.14 7.22 -10.00
CA PHE A 8 2.44 7.26 -11.30
C PHE A 8 1.12 8.02 -11.13
N PRO A 9 1.08 9.32 -11.45
CA PRO A 9 -0.13 10.12 -11.33
C PRO A 9 -1.29 9.56 -12.15
N ALA A 10 -1.03 9.14 -13.39
CA ALA A 10 -2.05 8.58 -14.28
C ALA A 10 -2.69 7.30 -13.70
N LEU A 11 -1.88 6.34 -13.26
CA LEU A 11 -2.39 5.11 -12.62
C LEU A 11 -3.11 5.41 -11.29
N LEU A 12 -2.63 6.39 -10.53
CA LEU A 12 -3.30 6.79 -9.31
C LEU A 12 -4.67 7.42 -9.59
N GLU A 13 -4.78 8.26 -10.62
CA GLU A 13 -6.04 8.89 -11.05
C GLU A 13 -7.12 7.85 -11.38
N GLU A 14 -6.75 6.70 -11.95
CA GLU A 14 -7.69 5.59 -12.20
C GLU A 14 -8.23 4.95 -10.91
N VAL A 15 -7.45 5.00 -9.83
CA VAL A 15 -7.80 4.37 -8.54
C VAL A 15 -8.55 5.35 -7.63
N ILE A 16 -8.25 6.66 -7.70
CA ILE A 16 -8.87 7.70 -6.86
C ILE A 16 -10.40 7.58 -6.73
N PRO A 17 -11.18 7.37 -7.81
CA PRO A 17 -12.64 7.24 -7.71
C PRO A 17 -13.13 6.08 -6.83
N ARG A 18 -12.27 5.09 -6.57
CA ARG A 18 -12.56 3.90 -5.75
C ARG A 18 -12.09 4.07 -4.30
N LEU A 19 -11.29 5.10 -4.00
CA LEU A 19 -10.76 5.35 -2.67
C LEU A 19 -11.77 6.09 -1.79
N SER A 20 -11.59 5.98 -0.48
CA SER A 20 -12.45 6.65 0.49
C SER A 20 -12.39 8.18 0.33
N LYS A 21 -13.56 8.81 0.35
CA LYS A 21 -13.70 10.29 0.34
C LYS A 21 -13.12 10.97 1.58
N LEU A 22 -12.74 10.20 2.59
CA LEU A 22 -12.07 10.72 3.79
C LEU A 22 -10.64 11.20 3.48
N ILE A 23 -10.03 10.72 2.40
CA ILE A 23 -8.68 11.06 2.00
C ILE A 23 -8.71 12.33 1.16
N SER A 24 -8.06 13.40 1.64
CA SER A 24 -7.74 14.57 0.80
C SER A 24 -6.42 14.31 0.07
N PHE A 25 -6.43 14.47 -1.25
CA PHE A 25 -5.26 14.31 -2.10
C PHE A 25 -4.46 15.61 -2.27
N ASP A 26 -4.93 16.73 -1.72
CA ASP A 26 -4.27 18.05 -1.83
C ASP A 26 -2.85 18.06 -1.27
N GLN A 27 -2.56 17.11 -0.37
CA GLN A 27 -1.28 16.97 0.30
C GLN A 27 -0.51 15.72 -0.13
N ILE A 28 -0.86 15.06 -1.24
CA ILE A 28 -0.24 13.77 -1.62
C ILE A 28 1.29 13.84 -1.75
N ASP A 29 1.81 14.98 -2.19
CA ASP A 29 3.24 15.21 -2.36
C ASP A 29 3.93 15.67 -1.06
N SER A 30 3.18 15.88 0.02
CA SER A 30 3.77 16.21 1.32
C SER A 30 4.59 15.04 1.86
N PRO A 31 5.81 15.29 2.40
CA PRO A 31 6.62 14.25 3.01
C PRO A 31 5.89 13.44 4.09
N ALA A 32 4.95 14.07 4.79
CA ALA A 32 4.19 13.45 5.87
C ALA A 32 2.94 12.68 5.41
N PHE A 33 2.51 12.83 4.16
CA PHE A 33 1.25 12.25 3.69
C PHE A 33 1.25 10.72 3.80
N ARG A 34 2.31 10.08 3.29
CA ARG A 34 2.40 8.62 3.25
C ARG A 34 2.50 7.99 4.63
N SER A 35 3.25 8.59 5.55
CA SER A 35 3.35 8.10 6.93
C SER A 35 2.02 8.26 7.66
N LYS A 36 1.30 9.38 7.47
CA LYS A 36 -0.06 9.57 8.00
C LYS A 36 -1.05 8.59 7.40
N ALA A 37 -0.99 8.34 6.09
CA ALA A 37 -1.86 7.37 5.42
C ALA A 37 -1.61 5.95 5.94
N LEU A 38 -0.34 5.55 6.11
CA LEU A 38 0.02 4.26 6.71
C LEU A 38 -0.50 4.15 8.15
N CYS A 39 -0.31 5.20 8.96
CA CYS A 39 -0.85 5.27 10.31
C CYS A 39 -2.36 5.12 10.31
N TRP A 40 -3.06 5.81 9.41
CA TRP A 40 -4.51 5.72 9.29
C TRP A 40 -4.99 4.33 8.89
N ALA A 41 -4.41 3.73 7.86
CA ALA A 41 -4.74 2.38 7.42
C ALA A 41 -4.51 1.34 8.53
N THR A 42 -3.44 1.51 9.33
CA THR A 42 -3.04 0.55 10.36
C THR A 42 -3.69 0.77 11.72
N THR A 43 -4.20 1.96 12.03
CA THR A 43 -4.74 2.28 13.37
C THR A 43 -6.20 2.73 13.33
N GLY A 44 -6.75 3.00 12.14
CA GLY A 44 -8.07 3.62 11.98
C GLY A 44 -8.08 5.13 12.26
N SER A 45 -6.95 5.75 12.63
CA SER A 45 -6.83 7.18 12.92
C SER A 45 -5.63 7.79 12.19
N PRO A 46 -5.75 9.01 11.62
CA PRO A 46 -4.60 9.70 11.02
C PRO A 46 -3.65 10.31 12.06
N HIS A 47 -3.93 10.17 13.36
CA HIS A 47 -3.15 10.75 14.44
C HIS A 47 -2.07 9.79 14.91
N VAL A 48 -0.82 10.26 14.88
CA VAL A 48 0.32 9.53 15.46
C VAL A 48 0.33 9.77 16.97
N GLU A 49 0.14 8.72 17.75
CA GLU A 49 0.35 8.74 19.19
C GLU A 49 1.84 8.62 19.49
N PHE A 50 2.37 9.53 20.31
CA PHE A 50 3.77 9.52 20.72
C PHE A 50 3.89 8.86 22.10
N ASP A 51 3.68 7.55 22.16
CA ASP A 51 4.06 6.74 23.32
C ASP A 51 4.93 5.55 22.90
N ASP A 52 5.83 5.14 23.80
CA ASP A 52 6.82 4.08 23.55
C ASP A 52 6.23 2.66 23.65
N GLN A 53 4.91 2.52 23.88
CA GLN A 53 4.23 1.24 24.05
C GLN A 53 3.42 0.85 22.82
N HIS A 54 3.07 1.80 21.95
CA HIS A 54 2.18 1.57 20.84
C HIS A 54 2.84 1.75 19.47
N HIS A 55 3.43 0.68 18.95
CA HIS A 55 4.04 0.67 17.63
C HIS A 55 3.13 0.03 16.58
N ILE A 56 3.25 0.51 15.34
CA ILE A 56 2.71 -0.20 14.18
C ILE A 56 3.63 -1.39 13.90
N VAL A 57 3.06 -2.59 13.83
CA VAL A 57 3.79 -3.82 13.52
C VAL A 57 3.52 -4.21 12.07
N ILE A 58 4.59 -4.42 11.31
CA ILE A 58 4.51 -4.86 9.91
C ILE A 58 5.07 -6.28 9.83
N HIS A 59 4.26 -7.22 9.35
CA HIS A 59 4.68 -8.59 9.07
C HIS A 59 4.73 -8.83 7.57
N PHE A 60 5.80 -9.46 7.10
CA PHE A 60 5.84 -10.07 5.77
C PHE A 60 5.39 -11.52 5.91
N VAL A 61 4.32 -11.89 5.22
CA VAL A 61 3.61 -13.14 5.47
C VAL A 61 3.54 -14.03 4.22
N GLY A 62 3.58 -15.33 4.45
CA GLY A 62 3.42 -16.37 3.42
C GLY A 62 2.04 -17.03 3.46
N PRO A 63 1.74 -17.95 2.52
CA PRO A 63 0.45 -18.64 2.42
C PRO A 63 0.07 -19.50 3.65
N ASP A 64 0.99 -19.72 4.56
CA ASP A 64 0.85 -20.44 5.82
C ASP A 64 0.51 -19.54 7.02
N ASP A 65 0.50 -18.21 6.85
CA ASP A 65 0.16 -17.27 7.93
C ASP A 65 -1.37 -17.26 8.20
N LEU A 66 -1.78 -17.91 9.27
CA LEU A 66 -3.19 -18.00 9.68
C LEU A 66 -3.80 -16.65 10.10
N GLY A 67 -2.98 -15.60 10.29
CA GLY A 67 -3.42 -14.27 10.69
C GLY A 67 -3.73 -13.33 9.53
N TYR A 68 -3.45 -13.74 8.29
CA TYR A 68 -3.66 -12.91 7.11
C TYR A 68 -5.15 -12.78 6.75
N ASP A 69 -5.80 -13.90 6.43
CA ASP A 69 -7.23 -13.97 6.05
C ASP A 69 -7.76 -15.41 6.23
N THR A 70 -9.02 -15.65 5.86
CA THR A 70 -9.61 -16.98 5.84
C THR A 70 -8.87 -17.91 4.86
N PRO A 71 -8.68 -19.20 5.20
CA PRO A 71 -7.92 -20.13 4.36
C PRO A 71 -8.43 -20.27 2.91
N LEU A 72 -9.72 -20.01 2.68
CA LEU A 72 -10.36 -20.18 1.38
C LEU A 72 -9.97 -19.08 0.38
N ALA A 73 -9.73 -17.85 0.84
CA ALA A 73 -9.39 -16.70 0.00
C ALA A 73 -7.93 -16.27 0.10
N GLN A 74 -7.21 -16.71 1.16
CA GLN A 74 -5.87 -16.25 1.51
C GLN A 74 -4.91 -16.22 0.33
N LEU A 75 -4.68 -17.35 -0.35
CA LEU A 75 -3.70 -17.42 -1.44
C LEU A 75 -4.08 -16.49 -2.62
N SER A 76 -5.37 -16.39 -2.93
CA SER A 76 -5.86 -15.53 -4.02
C SER A 76 -5.62 -14.07 -3.70
N TYR A 77 -5.91 -13.62 -2.47
CA TYR A 77 -5.71 -12.23 -2.05
C TYR A 77 -4.22 -11.88 -1.95
N MET A 78 -3.41 -12.82 -1.45
CA MET A 78 -1.96 -12.65 -1.42
C MET A 78 -1.38 -12.48 -2.82
N LYS A 79 -1.84 -13.25 -3.81
CA LYS A 79 -1.41 -13.12 -5.22
C LYS A 79 -1.86 -11.81 -5.88
N LEU A 80 -2.94 -11.21 -5.38
CA LEU A 80 -3.39 -9.88 -5.80
C LEU A 80 -2.62 -8.75 -5.10
N GLY A 81 -1.78 -9.07 -4.11
CA GLY A 81 -0.99 -8.08 -3.38
C GLY A 81 -1.76 -7.34 -2.30
N LEU A 82 -2.92 -7.85 -1.86
CA LEU A 82 -3.74 -7.15 -0.88
C LEU A 82 -3.05 -7.09 0.49
N ILE A 83 -3.00 -5.90 1.12
CA ILE A 83 -2.47 -5.77 2.48
C ILE A 83 -3.61 -5.99 3.49
N SER A 84 -3.39 -6.90 4.45
CA SER A 84 -4.35 -7.14 5.54
C SER A 84 -4.04 -6.21 6.71
N PHE A 85 -4.86 -5.17 6.87
CA PHE A 85 -4.78 -4.21 7.96
C PHE A 85 -5.68 -4.65 9.13
N ARG A 86 -5.13 -4.65 10.35
CA ARG A 86 -5.85 -4.96 11.59
C ARG A 86 -5.74 -3.78 12.55
N THR A 87 -6.65 -2.84 12.41
CA THR A 87 -6.61 -1.54 13.10
C THR A 87 -6.59 -1.65 14.62
N CYS A 88 -7.41 -2.55 15.18
CA CYS A 88 -7.46 -2.81 16.62
C CYS A 88 -6.12 -3.29 17.22
N PHE A 89 -5.24 -3.86 16.38
CA PHE A 89 -3.95 -4.41 16.81
C PHE A 89 -2.76 -3.61 16.27
N ARG A 90 -3.00 -2.54 15.49
CA ARG A 90 -1.96 -1.75 14.83
C ARG A 90 -1.04 -2.59 13.93
N VAL A 91 -1.61 -3.60 13.25
CA VAL A 91 -0.85 -4.54 12.41
C VAL A 91 -1.15 -4.37 10.93
N ALA A 92 -0.12 -4.37 10.10
CA ALA A 92 -0.22 -4.63 8.66
C ALA A 92 0.47 -5.95 8.31
N ARG A 93 -0.21 -6.81 7.55
CA ARG A 93 0.36 -8.04 6.99
C ARG A 93 0.52 -7.89 5.49
N ILE A 94 1.77 -7.86 5.05
CA ILE A 94 2.18 -7.65 3.65
C ILE A 94 2.44 -9.01 3.00
N PRO A 95 1.76 -9.36 1.90
CA PRO A 95 1.91 -10.65 1.24
C PRO A 95 3.26 -10.76 0.52
N LEU A 96 4.15 -11.62 1.03
CA LEU A 96 5.50 -11.76 0.49
C LEU A 96 5.49 -12.32 -0.94
N ILE A 97 4.50 -13.16 -1.29
CA ILE A 97 4.38 -13.74 -2.63
C ILE A 97 4.24 -12.66 -3.72
N TYR A 98 3.52 -11.57 -3.44
CA TYR A 98 3.35 -10.47 -4.39
C TYR A 98 4.63 -9.64 -4.52
N LEU A 99 5.35 -9.42 -3.43
CA LEU A 99 6.66 -8.77 -3.46
C LEU A 99 7.67 -9.57 -4.30
N VAL A 100 7.70 -10.89 -4.14
CA VAL A 100 8.55 -11.77 -4.97
C VAL A 100 8.15 -11.70 -6.44
N ASP A 101 6.84 -11.65 -6.72
CA ASP A 101 6.33 -11.45 -8.08
C ASP A 101 6.83 -10.12 -8.66
N LEU A 102 6.70 -8.99 -7.95
CA LEU A 102 7.24 -7.70 -8.37
C LEU A 102 8.74 -7.77 -8.67
N CYS A 103 9.54 -8.39 -7.77
CA CYS A 103 10.97 -8.58 -7.98
C CYS A 103 11.33 -9.42 -9.22
N SER A 104 10.41 -10.29 -9.67
CA SER A 104 10.60 -11.18 -10.80
C SER A 104 10.14 -10.59 -12.13
N ARG A 105 9.46 -9.43 -12.11
CA ARG A 105 8.98 -8.76 -13.33
C ARG A 105 10.13 -8.11 -14.10
N THR A 106 9.96 -8.04 -15.41
CA THR A 106 10.81 -7.22 -16.27
C THR A 106 10.17 -5.86 -16.42
N TYR A 107 10.94 -4.79 -16.21
CA TYR A 107 10.47 -3.42 -16.33
C TYR A 107 10.94 -2.82 -17.66
N PRO A 108 10.06 -2.11 -18.40
CA PRO A 108 10.41 -1.53 -19.68
C PRO A 108 11.49 -0.46 -19.52
N ALA A 109 12.29 -0.28 -20.57
CA ALA A 109 13.10 0.93 -20.71
C ALA A 109 12.15 2.13 -20.85
N ARG A 110 12.44 3.22 -20.14
CA ARG A 110 11.64 4.45 -20.17
C ARG A 110 11.44 4.88 -21.63
N ASP A 111 10.19 4.93 -22.07
CA ASP A 111 9.91 5.48 -23.39
C ASP A 111 10.25 6.98 -23.39
N HIS A 112 10.64 7.50 -24.55
CA HIS A 112 10.88 8.93 -24.72
C HIS A 112 9.56 9.70 -24.92
N GLU A 113 8.43 8.99 -24.94
CA GLU A 113 7.11 9.54 -25.25
C GLU A 113 6.35 10.00 -24.00
N GLY A 114 6.82 9.65 -22.79
CA GLY A 114 6.30 10.20 -21.54
C GLY A 114 4.93 9.67 -21.16
N ASN A 115 4.54 8.51 -21.69
CA ASN A 115 3.32 7.83 -21.27
C ASN A 115 3.65 6.97 -20.04
N ASP A 116 3.50 7.55 -18.86
CA ASP A 116 3.70 6.89 -17.56
C ASP A 116 2.55 5.89 -17.25
N THR A 117 2.34 4.91 -18.13
CA THR A 117 1.26 3.90 -18.03
C THR A 117 1.64 2.68 -17.21
N GLU A 118 2.93 2.46 -16.96
CA GLU A 118 3.42 1.37 -16.11
C GLU A 118 4.75 1.71 -15.40
N PRO A 119 5.10 1.00 -14.32
CA PRO A 119 6.38 1.22 -13.66
C PRO A 119 7.61 0.84 -14.48
N PHE A 120 8.62 1.71 -14.50
CA PHE A 120 9.89 1.49 -15.21
C PHE A 120 10.98 0.88 -14.33
N THR A 121 10.76 0.83 -13.01
CA THR A 121 11.70 0.26 -12.05
C THR A 121 10.97 -0.51 -10.96
N LEU A 122 11.67 -1.46 -10.34
CA LEU A 122 11.18 -2.19 -9.16
C LEU A 122 10.77 -1.25 -8.03
N GLN A 123 11.59 -0.23 -7.75
CA GLN A 123 11.32 0.73 -6.68
C GLN A 123 9.98 1.46 -6.92
N GLN A 124 9.77 1.95 -8.14
CA GLN A 124 8.53 2.62 -8.50
C GLN A 124 7.32 1.69 -8.42
N ALA A 125 7.46 0.43 -8.85
CA ALA A 125 6.38 -0.56 -8.77
C ALA A 125 5.98 -0.83 -7.31
N ILE A 126 6.97 -0.99 -6.43
CA ILE A 126 6.74 -1.19 -4.98
C ILE A 126 6.10 0.06 -4.38
N ASP A 127 6.63 1.25 -4.66
CA ASP A 127 6.10 2.51 -4.10
C ASP A 127 4.66 2.77 -4.53
N HIS A 128 4.31 2.49 -5.80
CA HIS A 128 2.96 2.65 -6.31
C HIS A 128 2.00 1.66 -5.66
N TRP A 129 2.33 0.38 -5.67
CA TRP A 129 1.51 -0.66 -5.06
C TRP A 129 1.29 -0.39 -3.56
N LEU A 130 2.36 -0.12 -2.81
CA LEU A 130 2.25 0.19 -1.38
C LEU A 130 1.36 1.40 -1.12
N LEU A 131 1.52 2.48 -1.91
CA LEU A 131 0.69 3.67 -1.76
C LEU A 131 -0.79 3.35 -2.00
N VAL A 132 -1.11 2.67 -3.11
CA VAL A 132 -2.48 2.30 -3.45
C VAL A 132 -3.11 1.42 -2.37
N GLU A 133 -2.42 0.38 -1.91
CA GLU A 133 -2.93 -0.52 -0.87
C GLU A 133 -3.14 0.19 0.48
N ILE A 134 -2.22 1.07 0.87
CA ILE A 134 -2.37 1.87 2.08
C ILE A 134 -3.62 2.76 1.98
N LEU A 135 -3.82 3.44 0.85
CA LEU A 135 -4.97 4.32 0.65
C LEU A 135 -6.27 3.52 0.58
N ALA A 136 -6.26 2.36 -0.07
CA ALA A 136 -7.41 1.46 -0.15
C ALA A 136 -7.80 0.90 1.23
N GLY A 137 -6.85 0.74 2.15
CA GLY A 137 -7.10 0.33 3.53
C GLY A 137 -7.78 1.38 4.41
N ILE A 138 -7.91 2.63 3.96
CA ILE A 138 -8.53 3.70 4.75
C ILE A 138 -10.04 3.75 4.51
N GLY A 139 -10.82 3.51 5.57
CA GLY A 139 -12.29 3.60 5.52
C GLY A 139 -12.97 2.43 4.81
N ASP A 140 -12.21 1.42 4.40
CA ASP A 140 -12.74 0.13 3.96
C ASP A 140 -12.80 -0.84 5.15
N PHE A 141 -13.91 -1.56 5.27
CA PHE A 141 -14.10 -2.64 6.24
C PHE A 141 -14.11 -3.95 5.47
N ARG A 142 -12.94 -4.38 4.97
CA ARG A 142 -12.75 -5.71 4.38
C ARG A 142 -12.33 -6.73 5.43
#